data_AF-A0A4V3I2Q2-F1
#
_entry.id   AF-A0A4V3I2Q2-F1
#
_cell.length_a   1.000
_cell.length_b   1.000
_cell.length_c   1.000
_cell.angle_alpha   90.00
_cell.angle_beta   90.00
_cell.angle_gamma   90.00
#
_symmetry.space_group_name_H-M   'P 1'
#
loop_
_entity.id
_entity.type
_entity.pdbx_description
1 polymer ?
#
loop_
_entity_poly.entity_id
_entity_poly.type
_entity_poly.pdbx_seq_one_letter_code
_entity_poly.pdbx_strand_id
1 'polypeptide(L)'
;MASLWNPTALPLFTSLLAILGAADGISNLVRPDLGAANFGLAPPSRTAAHPSQLDAFHHALVKVKGARNLHMASCVVGLALYGACSETCRASPAAALAVRRCLGIVLALGSGVGFSGAAVISDYVAGEGVDEGARELGRRKMWMHLVTNVPILALGAVYLFY
;
A
#
# COMPACT_ATOMS: atom_id res chain seq x y z
N MET A 1 -31.29 10.40 -20.51
CA MET A 1 -30.57 9.26 -19.88
C MET A 1 -30.70 9.43 -18.38
N ALA A 2 -31.31 8.48 -17.67
CA ALA A 2 -31.37 8.54 -16.21
C ALA A 2 -29.94 8.42 -15.67
N SER A 3 -29.56 9.33 -14.77
CA SER A 3 -28.26 9.30 -14.10
C SER A 3 -28.17 8.03 -13.25
N LEU A 4 -27.26 7.12 -13.58
CA LEU A 4 -26.87 5.99 -12.73
C LEU A 4 -26.15 6.44 -11.43
N TRP A 5 -25.95 7.75 -11.26
CA TRP A 5 -25.27 8.31 -10.11
C TRP A 5 -26.22 8.43 -8.92
N ASN A 6 -26.17 7.45 -8.01
CA ASN A 6 -26.76 7.59 -6.69
C ASN A 6 -25.71 8.21 -5.75
N PRO A 7 -25.87 9.49 -5.34
CA PRO A 7 -24.88 10.19 -4.52
C PRO A 7 -24.71 9.58 -3.13
N THR A 8 -25.68 8.77 -2.67
CA THR A 8 -25.64 8.08 -1.38
C THR A 8 -24.97 6.71 -1.46
N ALA A 9 -24.97 6.07 -2.63
CA ALA A 9 -24.35 4.76 -2.83
C ALA A 9 -22.82 4.86 -2.82
N LEU A 10 -22.26 5.90 -3.44
CA LEU A 10 -20.81 6.11 -3.52
C LEU A 10 -20.13 6.16 -2.13
N PRO A 11 -20.53 7.04 -1.18
CA PRO A 11 -19.89 7.10 0.13
C PRO A 11 -20.06 5.80 0.94
N LEU A 12 -21.19 5.11 0.80
CA LEU A 12 -21.40 3.83 1.45
C LEU A 12 -20.42 2.77 0.92
N PHE A 13 -20.37 2.58 -0.39
CA PHE A 13 -19.49 1.58 -1.01
C PHE A 13 -18.02 1.90 -0.74
N THR A 14 -17.60 3.16 -0.85
CA THR A 14 -16.20 3.54 -0.58
C THR A 14 -15.84 3.38 0.89
N SER A 15 -16.75 3.69 1.82
CA SER A 15 -16.53 3.48 3.26
C SER A 15 -16.41 1.99 3.60
N LEU A 16 -17.28 1.15 3.03
CA LEU A 16 -17.21 -0.30 3.21
C LEU A 16 -15.89 -0.85 2.68
N LEU A 17 -15.49 -0.48 1.46
CA LEU A 17 -14.21 -0.89 0.88
C LEU A 17 -13.01 -0.41 1.71
N ALA A 18 -13.07 0.80 2.27
CA ALA A 18 -12.03 1.32 3.15
C ALA A 18 -11.93 0.53 4.46
N ILE A 19 -13.06 0.18 5.08
CA ILE A 19 -13.11 -0.64 6.30
C ILE A 19 -12.56 -2.04 6.01
N LEU A 20 -12.98 -2.67 4.92
CA LEU A 20 -12.49 -3.98 4.46
C LEU A 20 -10.98 -3.94 4.24
N GLY A 21 -10.47 -2.93 3.53
CA GLY A 21 -9.05 -2.75 3.29
C GLY A 21 -8.24 -2.51 4.57
N ALA A 22 -8.76 -1.71 5.50
CA ALA A 22 -8.13 -1.47 6.80
C ALA A 22 -8.10 -2.74 7.67
N ALA A 23 -9.22 -3.46 7.75
CA ALA A 23 -9.32 -4.71 8.50
C ALA A 23 -8.37 -5.79 7.94
N ASP A 24 -8.28 -5.90 6.61
CA ASP A 24 -7.34 -6.79 5.96
C ASP A 24 -5.88 -6.36 6.22
N GLY A 25 -5.58 -5.07 6.13
CA GLY A 25 -4.25 -4.52 6.46
C GLY A 25 -3.84 -4.83 7.90
N ILE A 26 -4.71 -4.59 8.87
CA ILE A 26 -4.49 -4.91 10.28
C ILE A 26 -4.31 -6.42 10.46
N SER A 27 -5.14 -7.24 9.79
CA SER A 27 -5.02 -8.70 9.86
C SER A 27 -3.68 -9.19 9.32
N ASN A 28 -3.18 -8.61 8.22
CA ASN A 28 -1.84 -8.94 7.69
C ASN A 28 -0.70 -8.58 8.66
N LEU A 29 -0.85 -7.52 9.46
CA LEU A 29 0.16 -7.10 10.45
C LEU A 29 0.10 -7.93 11.73
N VAL A 30 -1.10 -8.22 12.25
CA VAL A 30 -1.28 -8.89 13.55
C VAL A 30 -1.33 -10.42 13.41
N ARG A 31 -1.88 -10.92 12.29
CA ARG A 31 -2.10 -12.35 12.00
C ARG A 31 -1.73 -12.66 10.55
N PRO A 32 -0.43 -12.61 10.19
CA PRO A 32 0.00 -12.73 8.80
C PRO A 32 -0.48 -14.01 8.10
N ASP A 33 -0.61 -15.12 8.83
CA ASP A 33 -1.15 -16.39 8.28
C ASP A 33 -2.63 -16.27 7.86
N LEU A 34 -3.45 -15.57 8.66
CA LEU A 34 -4.85 -15.28 8.31
C LEU A 34 -4.93 -14.29 7.15
N GLY A 35 -4.04 -13.30 7.15
CA GLY A 35 -3.92 -12.34 6.05
C GLY A 35 -3.59 -13.01 4.72
N ALA A 36 -2.66 -13.97 4.71
CA ALA A 36 -2.36 -14.79 3.54
C ALA A 36 -3.60 -15.59 3.06
N ALA A 37 -4.37 -16.15 3.98
CA ALA A 37 -5.58 -16.90 3.67
C ALA A 37 -6.66 -16.05 2.96
N ASN A 38 -6.75 -14.74 3.24
CA ASN A 38 -7.65 -13.84 2.52
C ASN A 38 -7.34 -13.73 1.02
N PHE A 39 -6.12 -14.10 0.60
CA PHE A 39 -5.73 -14.20 -0.81
C PHE A 39 -5.76 -15.62 -1.36
N GLY A 40 -6.32 -16.58 -0.61
CA GLY A 40 -6.31 -17.99 -0.97
C GLY A 40 -4.94 -18.65 -0.79
N LEU A 41 -4.02 -18.06 -0.02
CA LEU A 41 -2.72 -18.63 0.26
C LEU A 41 -2.73 -19.32 1.63
N ALA A 42 -2.55 -20.64 1.63
CA ALA A 42 -2.42 -21.43 2.84
C ALA A 42 -0.93 -21.72 3.12
N PRO A 43 -0.38 -21.35 4.28
CA PRO A 43 1.00 -21.71 4.62
C PRO A 43 1.15 -23.23 4.72
N PRO A 44 2.17 -23.83 4.07
CA PRO A 44 2.44 -25.26 4.19
C PRO A 44 2.76 -25.66 5.64
N SER A 45 2.50 -26.93 5.99
CA SER A 45 2.85 -27.46 7.32
C SER A 45 4.36 -27.36 7.58
N ARG A 46 4.75 -26.67 8.65
CA ARG A 46 6.18 -26.47 8.99
C ARG A 46 6.92 -27.77 9.29
N THR A 47 6.23 -28.83 9.69
CA THR A 47 6.84 -30.12 10.08
C THR A 47 6.91 -31.13 8.94
N ALA A 48 6.22 -30.88 7.83
CA ALA A 48 6.07 -31.86 6.75
C ALA A 48 6.17 -31.26 5.33
N ALA A 49 6.33 -29.94 5.20
CA ALA A 49 6.40 -29.29 3.90
C ALA A 49 7.71 -29.61 3.19
N HIS A 50 7.59 -29.95 1.91
CA HIS A 50 8.74 -30.00 1.01
C HIS A 50 9.24 -28.57 0.73
N PRO A 51 10.55 -28.32 0.59
CA PRO A 51 11.09 -26.99 0.34
C PRO A 51 10.41 -26.24 -0.81
N SER A 52 10.08 -26.92 -1.90
CA SER A 52 9.40 -26.31 -3.05
C SER A 52 8.00 -25.77 -2.74
N GLN A 53 7.30 -26.31 -1.73
CA GLN A 53 5.99 -25.80 -1.30
C GLN A 53 6.16 -24.50 -0.51
N LEU A 54 7.20 -24.41 0.33
CA LEU A 54 7.55 -23.19 1.05
C LEU A 54 7.94 -22.08 0.07
N ASP A 55 8.76 -22.40 -0.93
CA ASP A 55 9.15 -21.45 -1.98
C ASP A 55 7.94 -20.97 -2.78
N ALA A 56 7.04 -21.87 -3.18
CA ALA A 56 5.82 -21.50 -3.90
C ALA A 56 4.95 -20.53 -3.09
N PHE A 57 4.78 -20.79 -1.79
CA PHE A 57 4.04 -19.91 -0.89
C PHE A 57 4.71 -18.53 -0.74
N HIS A 58 6.03 -18.48 -0.49
CA HIS A 58 6.76 -17.22 -0.37
C HIS A 58 6.72 -16.41 -1.67
N HIS A 59 6.92 -17.06 -2.82
CA HIS A 59 6.82 -16.39 -4.12
C HIS A 59 5.42 -15.85 -4.38
N ALA A 60 4.37 -16.58 -4.02
CA ALA A 60 3.01 -16.09 -4.12
C ALA A 60 2.77 -14.85 -3.25
N LEU A 61 3.22 -14.86 -1.99
CA LEU A 61 3.13 -13.70 -1.10
C LEU A 61 3.85 -12.47 -1.66
N VAL A 62 5.07 -12.65 -2.18
CA VAL A 62 5.83 -11.58 -2.83
C VAL A 62 5.10 -11.03 -4.05
N LYS A 63 4.51 -11.89 -4.89
CA LYS A 63 3.74 -11.49 -6.07
C LYS A 63 2.47 -10.73 -5.70
N VAL A 64 1.73 -11.16 -4.67
CA VAL A 64 0.55 -10.46 -4.16
C VAL A 64 0.91 -9.06 -3.66
N LYS A 65 1.99 -8.94 -2.89
CA LYS A 65 2.54 -7.64 -2.47
C LYS A 65 2.91 -6.77 -3.67
N GLY A 66 3.58 -7.34 -4.66
CA GLY A 66 3.94 -6.66 -5.91
C GLY A 66 2.71 -6.14 -6.67
N ALA A 67 1.66 -6.95 -6.78
CA ALA A 67 0.41 -6.57 -7.42
C ALA A 67 -0.27 -5.40 -6.68
N ARG A 68 -0.33 -5.42 -5.34
CA ARG A 68 -0.86 -4.30 -4.54
C ARG A 68 -0.08 -3.02 -4.80
N ASN A 69 1.24 -3.07 -4.77
CA ASN A 69 2.09 -1.91 -5.03
C ASN A 69 1.86 -1.34 -6.44
N LEU A 70 1.74 -2.22 -7.45
CA LEU A 70 1.50 -1.80 -8.83
C LEU A 70 0.18 -1.05 -8.95
N HIS A 71 -0.91 -1.59 -8.42
CA HIS A 71 -2.24 -0.96 -8.53
C HIS A 71 -2.30 0.35 -7.73
N MET A 72 -1.69 0.41 -6.54
CA MET A 72 -1.59 1.65 -5.77
C MET A 72 -0.80 2.74 -6.53
N ALA A 73 0.31 2.37 -7.18
CA ALA A 73 1.06 3.29 -8.03
C ALA A 73 0.24 3.74 -9.25
N SER A 74 -0.52 2.84 -9.87
CA SER A 74 -1.42 3.18 -10.97
C SER A 74 -2.51 4.18 -10.55
N CYS A 75 -3.03 4.13 -9.32
CA CYS A 75 -3.96 5.14 -8.81
C CYS A 75 -3.32 6.53 -8.75
N VAL A 76 -2.08 6.63 -8.28
CA VAL A 76 -1.31 7.89 -8.23
C VAL A 76 -1.07 8.42 -9.64
N VAL A 77 -0.61 7.58 -10.55
CA VAL A 77 -0.40 7.95 -11.97
C VAL A 77 -1.71 8.39 -12.61
N GLY A 78 -2.81 7.68 -12.38
CA GLY A 78 -4.14 8.02 -12.89
C GLY A 78 -4.61 9.39 -12.41
N LEU A 79 -4.45 9.69 -11.11
CA LEU A 79 -4.78 11.02 -10.57
C LEU A 79 -3.91 12.12 -11.17
N ALA A 80 -2.60 11.89 -11.29
CA ALA A 80 -1.67 12.85 -11.86
C ALA A 80 -2.00 13.15 -13.33
N LEU A 81 -2.23 12.11 -14.13
CA LEU A 81 -2.64 12.24 -15.54
C LEU A 81 -3.99 12.91 -15.69
N TYR A 82 -4.97 12.56 -14.84
CA TYR A 82 -6.27 13.21 -14.86
C TYR A 82 -6.16 14.70 -14.52
N GLY A 83 -5.37 15.07 -13.51
CA GLY A 83 -5.13 16.46 -13.15
C GLY A 83 -4.45 17.26 -14.26
N ALA A 84 -3.45 16.67 -14.93
CA ALA A 84 -2.68 17.36 -15.97
C ALA A 84 -3.39 17.43 -17.33
N CYS A 85 -4.08 16.35 -17.72
CA CYS A 85 -4.55 16.16 -19.09
C CYS A 85 -6.07 16.28 -19.26
N SER A 86 -6.87 16.29 -18.19
CA SER A 86 -8.33 16.38 -18.29
C SER A 86 -8.82 17.78 -18.65
N GLU A 87 -9.74 17.87 -19.60
CA GLU A 87 -10.47 19.10 -19.91
C GLU A 87 -11.26 19.62 -18.70
N THR A 88 -11.80 18.73 -17.87
CA THR A 88 -12.52 19.10 -16.64
C THR A 88 -11.62 19.90 -15.70
N CYS A 89 -10.38 19.46 -15.50
CA CYS A 89 -9.43 20.15 -14.62
C CYS A 89 -8.94 21.46 -15.24
N ARG A 90 -8.78 21.53 -16.58
CA ARG A 90 -8.45 22.77 -17.28
C ARG A 90 -9.56 23.81 -17.21
N ALA A 91 -10.81 23.38 -17.30
CA ALA A 91 -11.98 24.26 -17.31
C ALA A 91 -12.44 24.68 -15.90
N SER A 92 -12.05 23.94 -14.84
CA SER A 92 -12.51 24.17 -13.48
C SER A 92 -11.36 24.19 -12.47
N PRO A 93 -11.00 25.37 -11.91
CA PRO A 93 -10.01 25.48 -10.85
C PRO A 93 -10.37 24.65 -9.61
N ALA A 94 -11.65 24.52 -9.29
CA ALA A 94 -12.12 23.70 -8.17
C ALA A 94 -11.86 22.20 -8.40
N ALA A 95 -12.07 21.72 -9.63
CA ALA A 95 -11.79 20.32 -9.98
C ALA A 95 -10.27 20.04 -9.92
N ALA A 96 -9.45 20.92 -10.47
CA ALA A 96 -7.99 20.81 -10.39
C ALA A 96 -7.49 20.79 -8.94
N LEU A 97 -8.03 21.67 -8.09
CA LEU A 97 -7.71 21.71 -6.67
C LEU A 97 -8.11 20.42 -5.95
N ALA A 98 -9.29 19.86 -6.24
CA ALA A 98 -9.74 18.61 -5.66
C ALA A 98 -8.80 17.44 -6.02
N VAL A 99 -8.43 17.31 -7.29
CA VAL A 99 -7.50 16.26 -7.76
C VAL A 99 -6.12 16.41 -7.11
N ARG A 100 -5.62 17.65 -7.03
CA ARG A 100 -4.35 17.97 -6.35
C ARG A 100 -4.37 17.52 -4.89
N ARG A 101 -5.44 17.85 -4.16
CA ARG A 101 -5.61 17.45 -2.75
C ARG A 101 -5.74 15.94 -2.59
N CYS A 102 -6.49 15.26 -3.48
CA CYS A 102 -6.57 13.80 -3.48
C CYS A 102 -5.19 13.15 -3.67
N LEU A 103 -4.39 13.67 -4.60
CA LEU A 103 -3.00 13.22 -4.79
C LEU A 103 -2.16 13.48 -3.53
N GLY A 104 -2.33 14.64 -2.89
CA GLY A 104 -1.68 14.97 -1.61
C GLY A 104 -2.03 13.99 -0.49
N ILE A 105 -3.31 13.64 -0.33
CA ILE A 105 -3.78 12.65 0.65
C ILE A 105 -3.16 11.28 0.38
N VAL A 106 -3.18 10.82 -0.88
CA VAL A 106 -2.63 9.51 -1.24
C VAL A 106 -1.13 9.43 -1.01
N LEU A 107 -0.36 10.48 -1.33
CA LEU A 107 1.07 10.54 -1.05
C LEU A 107 1.36 10.57 0.45
N ALA A 108 0.65 11.42 1.20
CA ALA A 108 0.86 11.57 2.64
C ALA A 108 0.51 10.27 3.40
N LEU A 109 -0.69 9.72 3.20
CA LEU A 109 -1.10 8.47 3.84
C LEU A 109 -0.33 7.26 3.29
N GLY A 110 -0.03 7.26 1.98
CA GLY A 110 0.76 6.22 1.32
C GLY A 110 2.20 6.11 1.85
N SER A 111 2.77 7.21 2.37
CA SER A 111 4.04 7.17 3.09
C SER A 111 3.99 6.21 4.30
N GLY A 112 2.81 5.95 4.87
CA GLY A 112 2.61 4.95 5.91
C GLY A 112 3.20 3.58 5.54
N VAL A 113 3.16 3.18 4.26
CA VAL A 113 3.71 1.90 3.76
C VAL A 113 5.21 1.77 4.06
N GLY A 114 5.99 2.83 3.84
CA GLY A 114 7.42 2.79 4.13
C GLY A 114 7.73 2.84 5.63
N PHE A 115 6.92 3.55 6.44
CA PHE A 115 7.11 3.59 7.89
C PHE A 115 6.75 2.24 8.53
N SER A 116 5.60 1.66 8.19
CA SER A 116 5.22 0.33 8.66
C SER A 116 6.16 -0.74 8.13
N GLY A 117 6.64 -0.60 6.88
CA GLY A 117 7.63 -1.50 6.30
C GLY A 117 8.96 -1.45 7.05
N ALA A 118 9.43 -0.26 7.43
CA ALA A 118 10.63 -0.10 8.25
C ALA A 118 10.46 -0.73 9.64
N ALA A 119 9.31 -0.56 10.29
CA ALA A 119 9.00 -1.19 11.57
C ALA A 119 9.04 -2.73 11.49
N VAL A 120 8.35 -3.32 10.50
CA VAL A 120 8.35 -4.78 10.29
C VAL A 120 9.74 -5.32 9.99
N ILE A 121 10.55 -4.60 9.20
CA ILE A 121 11.95 -5.00 8.93
C ILE A 121 12.81 -4.90 10.18
N SER A 122 12.60 -3.87 11.02
CA SER A 122 13.28 -3.72 12.30
C SER A 122 13.04 -4.93 13.21
N ASP A 123 11.78 -5.36 13.33
CA ASP A 123 11.41 -6.54 14.11
C ASP A 123 12.03 -7.82 13.53
N TYR A 124 12.02 -7.96 12.20
CA TYR A 124 12.65 -9.10 11.51
C TYR A 124 14.14 -9.20 11.82
N VAL A 125 14.91 -8.11 11.66
CA VAL A 125 16.37 -8.17 11.87
C VAL A 125 16.78 -8.34 13.34
N ALA A 126 15.89 -7.99 14.27
CA ALA A 126 16.06 -8.24 15.70
C ALA A 126 15.78 -9.71 16.08
N GLY A 127 15.17 -10.49 15.17
CA GLY A 127 14.81 -11.89 15.42
C GLY A 127 15.99 -12.83 15.57
N GLU A 128 15.80 -13.86 16.39
CA GLU A 128 16.71 -15.01 16.50
C GLU A 128 16.70 -15.79 15.18
N GLY A 129 17.86 -16.30 14.75
CA GLY A 129 18.00 -17.11 13.55
C GLY A 129 18.14 -16.34 12.22
N VAL A 130 18.15 -15.02 12.24
CA VAL A 130 18.53 -14.21 11.06
C VAL A 130 20.06 -14.20 10.92
N ASP A 131 20.59 -14.46 9.72
CA ASP A 131 22.02 -14.37 9.47
C ASP A 131 22.50 -12.91 9.37
N GLU A 132 23.79 -12.66 9.57
CA GLU A 132 24.30 -11.28 9.63
C GLU A 132 24.18 -10.54 8.29
N GLY A 133 24.26 -11.25 7.16
CA GLY A 133 24.05 -10.66 5.84
C GLY A 133 22.62 -10.17 5.65
N ALA A 134 21.64 -10.97 6.05
CA ALA A 134 20.23 -10.59 6.07
C ALA A 134 19.96 -9.42 7.04
N ARG A 135 20.61 -9.40 8.22
CA ARG A 135 20.50 -8.27 9.16
C ARG A 135 21.03 -6.97 8.58
N GLU A 136 22.22 -6.99 7.98
CA GLU A 136 22.81 -5.80 7.36
C GLU A 136 21.94 -5.28 6.23
N LEU A 137 21.47 -6.17 5.35
CA LEU A 137 20.55 -5.81 4.27
C LEU A 137 19.26 -5.19 4.81
N GLY A 138 18.67 -5.80 5.84
CA GLY A 138 17.44 -5.32 6.47
C GLY A 138 17.62 -3.93 7.10
N ARG A 139 18.67 -3.71 7.90
CA ARG A 139 18.98 -2.39 8.49
C ARG A 139 19.15 -1.32 7.42
N ARG A 140 19.87 -1.64 6.34
CA ARG A 140 20.05 -0.72 5.21
C ARG A 140 18.72 -0.39 4.53
N LYS A 141 17.88 -1.39 4.27
CA LYS A 141 16.57 -1.21 3.62
C LYS A 141 15.57 -0.46 4.50
N MET A 142 15.55 -0.76 5.79
CA MET A 142 14.80 0.00 6.80
C MET A 142 15.16 1.48 6.73
N TRP A 143 16.46 1.82 6.75
CA TRP A 143 16.91 3.21 6.70
C TRP A 143 16.51 3.91 5.39
N MET A 144 16.67 3.22 4.26
CA MET A 144 16.21 3.75 2.97
C MET A 144 14.70 4.00 2.95
N HIS A 145 13.88 3.13 3.54
CA HIS A 145 12.43 3.36 3.62
C HIS A 145 12.08 4.61 4.43
N LEU A 146 12.76 4.85 5.56
CA LEU A 146 12.55 6.05 6.36
C LEU A 146 12.95 7.32 5.59
N VAL A 147 14.15 7.33 5.01
CA VAL A 147 14.68 8.48 4.28
C VAL A 147 13.85 8.80 3.03
N THR A 148 13.48 7.79 2.23
CA THR A 148 12.71 8.02 0.99
C THR A 148 11.28 8.45 1.25
N ASN A 149 10.71 8.13 2.42
CA ASN A 149 9.37 8.56 2.78
C ASN A 149 9.25 10.04 3.16
N VAL A 150 10.30 10.63 3.73
CA VAL A 150 10.29 12.05 4.11
C VAL A 150 9.92 12.97 2.93
N PRO A 151 10.58 12.89 1.75
CA PRO A 151 10.20 13.72 0.62
C PRO A 151 8.82 13.38 0.05
N ILE A 152 8.37 12.11 0.13
CA ILE A 152 7.01 11.72 -0.31
C ILE A 152 5.95 12.38 0.59
N LEU A 153 6.15 12.33 1.90
CA LEU A 153 5.26 12.96 2.87
C LEU A 153 5.25 14.48 2.70
N ALA A 154 6.43 15.10 2.51
CA ALA A 154 6.55 16.52 2.26
C ALA A 154 5.82 16.93 0.97
N LEU A 155 6.02 16.20 -0.13
CA LEU A 155 5.31 16.43 -1.39
C LEU A 155 3.80 16.26 -1.21
N GLY A 156 3.37 15.24 -0.48
CA GLY A 156 1.96 15.02 -0.13
C GLY A 156 1.36 16.20 0.63
N ALA A 157 2.07 16.73 1.63
CA ALA A 157 1.66 17.90 2.39
C ALA A 157 1.56 19.16 1.52
N VAL A 158 2.52 19.38 0.62
CA VAL A 158 2.46 20.47 -0.36
C VAL A 158 1.20 20.33 -1.22
N TYR A 159 0.98 19.16 -1.83
CA TYR A 159 -0.20 18.91 -2.66
C TYR A 159 -1.54 19.01 -1.90
N LEU A 160 -1.51 18.83 -0.58
CA LEU A 160 -2.69 18.93 0.25
C LEU A 160 -3.01 20.38 0.66
N PHE A 161 -2.00 21.16 1.02
CA PHE A 161 -2.18 22.46 1.68
C PHE A 161 -1.81 23.68 0.82
N TYR A 162 -0.90 23.54 -0.16
CA TYR A 162 -0.30 24.67 -0.91
C TYR A 162 -0.48 24.52 -2.41
#